data_AF-A0A7M7N7U5-F1
#
_entry.id   AF-A0A7M7N7U5-F1
#
_cell.length_a   1.000
_cell.length_b   1.000
_cell.length_c   1.000
_cell.angle_alpha   90.00
_cell.angle_beta   90.00
_cell.angle_gamma   90.00
#
_symmetry.space_group_name_H-M   'P 1'
#
loop_
_entity.id
_entity.type
_entity.pdbx_description
1 polymer ?
#
loop_
_entity_poly.entity_id
_entity_poly.type
_entity_poly.pdbx_seq_one_letter_code
_entity_poly.pdbx_strand_id
1 'polypeptide(L)'
;MANQVPVNIQSSLAICTSLASLVQKSYGANAQLVMYTTSTGKVLLTSDGSSILGALHVSHPIGRWLIDRIVTFGHHTGDHTKSFLLLARNILDEISHELSSSVNGLSLRCETVQREQVIQLVKALRVVVQEILPQKILPALMAKSQCFSALDLKAINTFGENLIHTYLHGRISFKQASFMSKLLWKFINGYAGSSEASVSSLRGAAIALQDNFCVASIEAVGLPIESSDIKEGIVLSRCFAKHLNERKGGEERRIIIFGFDPSKMTLESNATISARTVEALVHSMQHTRLQMMRIVNLLQDKNVSVVLFSECVSAAFLSLLDHASITVIQAVPIEELQRLSHVAGINILYEIPRELDASCTVMAEEVKEVTLGKHRYSHIIIRSGPGEGHLVLCAPSEAMCRVLSQAALGAIRCVKVWLDADDGTISRSVGSECIGSKDQSKNAPLKVEPSEISCMKHEQSKPSKLHLSQSVCNANIAGCGKETEVQTGYLISGGGAAEFIARNVLTQSLPAYKDDYFQYATINIICNALLCIPRTIYHNSFAAQSKDNRSFIKIIYDVQRRCESQTSEAWGIDGKTGEACYMFNRGVVEVLTGKYLLWCNVIETLIELLNMDIIIPVQRILKDAESEDEDDD
;
A
#
# COMPACT_ATOMS: atom_id res chain seq x y z
N MET A 1 29.96 24.89 -12.08
CA MET A 1 29.99 24.53 -10.65
C MET A 1 28.68 23.82 -10.34
N ALA A 2 28.70 22.64 -9.72
CA ALA A 2 27.46 21.95 -9.34
C ALA A 2 26.72 22.80 -8.30
N ASN A 3 25.42 23.04 -8.48
CA ASN A 3 24.60 23.78 -7.52
C ASN A 3 24.46 22.99 -6.22
N GLN A 4 25.40 23.12 -5.28
CA GLN A 4 25.31 22.46 -3.98
C GLN A 4 24.23 23.13 -3.13
N VAL A 5 23.30 22.33 -2.60
CA VAL A 5 22.30 22.79 -1.62
C VAL A 5 22.74 22.27 -0.26
N PRO A 6 23.19 23.13 0.68
CA PRO A 6 23.55 22.69 2.03
C PRO A 6 22.29 22.25 2.78
N VAL A 7 22.39 21.15 3.52
CA VAL A 7 21.29 20.68 4.36
C VAL A 7 21.44 21.33 5.74
N ASN A 8 20.45 22.15 6.11
CA ASN A 8 20.38 22.75 7.44
C ASN A 8 19.09 22.30 8.13
N ILE A 9 19.18 21.96 9.43
CA ILE A 9 18.04 21.60 10.29
C ILE A 9 16.90 22.62 10.16
N GLN A 10 17.20 23.92 10.10
CA GLN A 10 16.17 24.96 9.95
C GLN A 10 15.43 24.87 8.61
N SER A 11 16.14 24.62 7.51
CA SER A 11 15.53 24.43 6.19
C SER A 11 14.67 23.16 6.15
N SER A 12 15.17 22.07 6.73
CA SER A 12 14.43 20.81 6.86
C SER A 12 13.17 20.97 7.70
N LEU A 13 13.26 21.68 8.82
CA LEU A 13 12.13 22.00 9.69
C LEU A 13 11.08 22.86 8.96
N ALA A 14 11.50 23.84 8.17
CA ALA A 14 10.59 24.66 7.37
C ALA A 14 9.82 23.84 6.33
N ILE A 15 10.50 22.91 5.65
CA ILE A 15 9.88 21.97 4.70
C ILE A 15 8.88 21.07 5.42
N CYS A 16 9.31 20.40 6.51
CA CYS A 16 8.46 19.52 7.30
C CYS A 16 7.24 20.27 7.86
N THR A 17 7.41 21.51 8.32
CA THR A 17 6.32 22.36 8.83
C THR A 17 5.34 22.73 7.72
N SER A 18 5.84 23.07 6.52
CA SER A 18 5.01 23.36 5.36
C SER A 18 4.18 22.14 4.96
N LEU A 19 4.80 20.96 4.83
CA LEU A 19 4.10 19.73 4.49
C LEU A 19 3.12 19.29 5.60
N ALA A 20 3.52 19.39 6.87
CA ALA A 20 2.68 19.04 8.00
C ALA A 20 1.40 19.89 8.05
N SER A 21 1.51 21.18 7.72
CA SER A 21 0.36 22.10 7.70
C SER A 21 -0.75 21.66 6.73
N LEU A 22 -0.40 20.93 5.67
CA LEU A 22 -1.34 20.40 4.67
C LEU A 22 -2.16 19.22 5.21
N VAL A 23 -1.60 18.41 6.10
CA VAL A 23 -2.22 17.17 6.59
C VAL A 23 -2.70 17.24 8.04
N GLN A 24 -2.29 18.26 8.80
CA GLN A 24 -2.60 18.35 10.23
C GLN A 24 -4.12 18.42 10.49
N LYS A 25 -4.85 19.19 9.67
CA LYS A 25 -6.32 19.31 9.78
C LYS A 25 -7.07 18.08 9.27
N SER A 26 -6.41 17.23 8.47
CA SER A 26 -6.98 15.98 7.94
C SER A 26 -6.68 14.77 8.84
N TYR A 27 -6.26 15.00 10.09
CA TYR A 27 -5.95 13.95 11.06
C TYR A 27 -7.09 13.73 12.08
N GLY A 28 -7.42 12.47 12.36
CA GLY A 28 -8.39 12.08 13.38
C GLY A 28 -9.82 11.90 12.89
N ALA A 29 -10.73 11.64 13.83
CA ALA A 29 -12.14 11.31 13.58
C ALA A 29 -12.92 12.36 12.76
N ASN A 30 -12.65 13.64 13.04
CA ASN A 30 -13.28 14.78 12.40
C ASN A 30 -12.35 15.43 11.35
N ALA A 31 -11.51 14.61 10.69
CA ALA A 31 -10.57 15.06 9.70
C ALA A 31 -11.23 15.90 8.59
N GLN A 32 -10.63 17.04 8.30
CA GLN A 32 -11.02 17.89 7.18
C GLN A 32 -10.51 17.30 5.86
N LEU A 33 -11.32 17.44 4.81
CA LEU A 33 -10.94 17.03 3.47
C LEU A 33 -10.04 18.09 2.83
N VAL A 34 -9.00 17.63 2.14
CA VAL A 34 -8.18 18.45 1.27
C VAL A 34 -8.67 18.28 -0.16
N MET A 35 -8.91 19.40 -0.83
CA MET A 35 -9.22 19.45 -2.25
C MET A 35 -7.96 19.72 -3.05
N TYR A 36 -7.69 18.90 -4.06
CA TYR A 36 -6.63 19.17 -5.03
C TYR A 36 -7.07 18.80 -6.44
N THR A 37 -6.38 19.38 -7.42
CA THR A 37 -6.63 19.16 -8.84
C THR A 37 -5.44 18.42 -9.45
N THR A 38 -5.70 17.35 -10.18
CA THR A 38 -4.67 16.62 -10.92
C THR A 38 -4.17 17.43 -12.12
N SER A 39 -3.01 17.07 -12.68
CA SER A 39 -2.51 17.65 -13.94
C SER A 39 -3.50 17.51 -15.11
N THR A 40 -4.41 16.53 -15.04
CA THR A 40 -5.48 16.30 -16.01
C THR A 40 -6.75 17.14 -15.75
N GLY A 41 -6.75 18.02 -14.75
CA GLY A 41 -7.89 18.87 -14.40
C GLY A 41 -8.98 18.20 -13.55
N LYS A 42 -8.80 16.93 -13.12
CA LYS A 42 -9.77 16.25 -12.25
C LYS A 42 -9.63 16.76 -10.81
N VAL A 43 -10.76 17.09 -10.20
CA VAL A 43 -10.82 17.49 -8.78
C VAL A 43 -11.02 16.26 -7.89
N LEU A 44 -10.19 16.12 -6.86
CA LEU A 44 -10.27 15.07 -5.86
C LEU A 44 -10.39 15.67 -4.45
N LEU A 45 -11.16 15.01 -3.59
CA LEU A 45 -11.38 15.36 -2.19
C LEU A 45 -10.96 14.19 -1.31
N THR A 46 -9.94 14.36 -0.47
CA THR A 46 -9.44 13.27 0.37
C THR A 46 -8.86 13.77 1.69
N SER A 47 -8.89 12.94 2.72
CA SER A 47 -8.13 13.11 3.97
C SER A 47 -6.98 12.10 4.10
N ASP A 48 -6.75 11.29 3.07
CA ASP A 48 -5.66 10.32 3.07
C ASP A 48 -4.30 11.00 2.84
N GLY A 49 -3.36 10.76 3.76
CA GLY A 49 -2.07 11.42 3.75
C GLY A 49 -1.20 11.01 2.55
N SER A 50 -1.30 9.75 2.11
CA SER A 50 -0.52 9.27 0.97
C SER A 50 -1.02 9.91 -0.33
N SER A 51 -2.34 9.99 -0.50
CA SER A 51 -2.94 10.65 -1.66
C SER A 51 -2.66 12.16 -1.68
N ILE A 52 -2.73 12.84 -0.52
CA ILE A 52 -2.40 14.27 -0.42
C ILE A 52 -0.93 14.51 -0.79
N LEU A 53 0.00 13.83 -0.12
CA LEU A 53 1.44 14.06 -0.29
C LEU A 53 1.92 13.62 -1.68
N GLY A 54 1.42 12.50 -2.21
CA GLY A 54 1.76 12.00 -3.53
C GLY A 54 1.23 12.85 -4.69
N ALA A 55 0.23 13.70 -4.44
CA ALA A 55 -0.28 14.64 -5.44
C ALA A 55 0.51 15.95 -5.52
N LEU A 56 1.41 16.22 -4.56
CA LEU A 56 2.15 17.48 -4.50
C LEU A 56 3.32 17.49 -5.48
N HIS A 57 3.44 18.58 -6.25
CA HIS A 57 4.65 18.87 -7.02
C HIS A 57 5.67 19.60 -6.15
N VAL A 58 6.56 18.85 -5.50
CA VAL A 58 7.60 19.41 -4.61
C VAL A 58 8.92 19.58 -5.35
N SER A 59 9.37 20.84 -5.46
CA SER A 59 10.66 21.18 -6.09
C SER A 59 11.87 20.89 -5.21
N HIS A 60 11.71 20.95 -3.89
CA HIS A 60 12.83 20.80 -2.96
C HIS A 60 13.25 19.31 -2.82
N PRO A 61 14.52 18.94 -3.03
CA PRO A 61 14.98 17.54 -2.98
C PRO A 61 14.67 16.82 -1.65
N ILE A 62 14.91 17.48 -0.51
CA ILE A 62 14.56 16.93 0.82
C ILE A 62 13.05 16.68 0.94
N GLY A 63 12.23 17.60 0.45
CA GLY A 63 10.78 17.46 0.53
C GLY A 63 10.30 16.28 -0.32
N ARG A 64 10.86 16.12 -1.53
CA ARG A 64 10.57 14.96 -2.39
C ARG A 64 11.02 13.65 -1.74
N TRP A 65 12.26 13.59 -1.26
CA TRP A 65 12.80 12.41 -0.58
C TRP A 65 11.97 12.02 0.64
N LEU A 66 11.56 12.99 1.46
CA LEU A 66 10.72 12.75 2.64
C LEU A 66 9.32 12.24 2.24
N ILE A 67 8.69 12.83 1.22
CA ILE A 67 7.39 12.35 0.71
C ILE A 67 7.52 10.92 0.19
N ASP A 68 8.54 10.62 -0.61
CA ASP A 68 8.76 9.29 -1.18
C ASP A 68 8.89 8.24 -0.06
N ARG A 69 9.63 8.54 1.02
CA ARG A 69 9.74 7.68 2.21
C ARG A 69 8.41 7.48 2.92
N ILE A 70 7.66 8.56 3.18
CA ILE A 70 6.38 8.51 3.88
C ILE A 70 5.33 7.72 3.07
N VAL A 71 5.22 7.99 1.78
CA VAL A 71 4.26 7.32 0.89
C VAL A 71 4.61 5.83 0.79
N THR A 72 5.89 5.49 0.62
CA THR A 72 6.36 4.11 0.61
C THR A 72 6.03 3.41 1.93
N PHE A 73 6.28 4.03 3.07
CA PHE A 73 5.91 3.49 4.38
C PHE A 73 4.39 3.28 4.52
N GLY A 74 3.59 4.23 4.04
CA GLY A 74 2.12 4.11 4.00
C GLY A 74 1.62 2.97 3.12
N HIS A 75 2.31 2.67 2.01
CA HIS A 75 1.98 1.50 1.18
C HIS A 75 2.24 0.17 1.90
N HIS A 76 3.22 0.11 2.79
CA HIS A 76 3.54 -1.10 3.56
C HIS A 76 2.63 -1.27 4.79
N THR A 77 2.35 -0.19 5.51
CA THR A 77 1.58 -0.24 6.76
C THR A 77 0.07 -0.03 6.58
N GLY A 78 -0.33 0.54 5.45
CA GLY A 78 -1.72 0.90 5.16
C GLY A 78 -2.18 2.25 5.73
N ASP A 79 -1.55 2.71 6.82
CA ASP A 79 -1.92 3.96 7.53
C ASP A 79 -0.69 4.76 8.00
N HIS A 80 -0.86 5.66 8.97
CA HIS A 80 0.21 6.37 9.68
C HIS A 80 1.06 7.38 8.87
N THR A 81 0.79 7.62 7.59
CA THR A 81 1.54 8.61 6.80
C THR A 81 1.48 10.02 7.38
N LYS A 82 0.29 10.44 7.85
CA LYS A 82 0.11 11.71 8.55
C LYS A 82 0.86 11.73 9.88
N SER A 83 0.76 10.67 10.68
CA SER A 83 1.47 10.56 11.96
C SER A 83 2.98 10.62 11.79
N PHE A 84 3.50 9.99 10.73
CA PHE A 84 4.93 10.03 10.39
C PHE A 84 5.40 11.46 10.22
N LEU A 85 4.72 12.22 9.36
CA LEU A 85 5.09 13.59 9.06
C LEU A 85 4.97 14.50 10.29
N LEU A 86 3.90 14.35 11.07
CA LEU A 86 3.68 15.13 12.29
C LEU A 86 4.74 14.83 13.36
N LEU A 87 5.11 13.58 13.56
CA LEU A 87 6.17 13.18 14.51
C LEU A 87 7.54 13.66 14.03
N ALA A 88 7.88 13.46 12.75
CA ALA A 88 9.16 13.91 12.18
C ALA A 88 9.33 15.44 12.32
N ARG A 89 8.27 16.20 11.99
CA ARG A 89 8.25 17.66 12.17
C ARG A 89 8.44 18.07 13.63
N ASN A 90 7.75 17.43 14.57
CA ASN A 90 7.83 17.79 15.99
C ASN A 90 9.17 17.41 16.63
N ILE A 91 9.76 16.26 16.26
CA ILE A 91 11.10 15.89 16.75
C ILE A 91 12.14 16.89 16.23
N LEU A 92 12.08 17.29 14.95
CA LEU A 92 12.97 18.31 14.39
C LEU A 92 12.80 19.68 15.09
N ASP A 93 11.57 20.06 15.41
CA ASP A 93 11.26 21.30 16.12
C ASP A 93 11.94 21.32 17.51
N GLU A 94 11.76 20.25 18.28
CA GLU A 94 12.37 20.09 19.61
C GLU A 94 13.91 19.99 19.54
N ILE A 95 14.48 19.28 18.56
CA ILE A 95 15.94 19.26 18.32
C ILE A 95 16.45 20.67 18.02
N SER A 96 15.76 21.42 17.17
CA SER A 96 16.17 22.78 16.82
C SER A 96 16.16 23.71 18.03
N HIS A 97 15.18 23.55 18.93
CA HIS A 97 15.09 24.29 20.16
C HIS A 97 16.22 23.93 21.14
N GLU A 98 16.52 22.65 21.32
CA GLU A 98 17.62 22.18 22.19
C GLU A 98 19.00 22.64 21.69
N LEU A 99 19.22 22.62 20.38
CA LEU A 99 20.44 23.15 19.79
C LEU A 99 20.54 24.67 20.01
N SER A 100 19.43 25.40 19.87
CA SER A 100 19.43 26.86 20.08
C SER A 100 19.63 27.28 21.54
N SER A 101 19.09 26.51 22.51
CA SER A 101 19.21 26.79 23.94
C SER A 101 20.65 26.57 24.43
N SER A 102 21.33 25.53 23.92
CA SER A 102 22.74 25.25 24.25
C SER A 102 23.70 26.35 23.75
N VAL A 103 23.37 27.03 22.66
CA VAL A 103 24.22 28.06 22.02
C VAL A 103 24.18 29.40 22.76
N ASN A 104 23.16 29.67 23.58
CA ASN A 104 23.02 30.94 24.29
C ASN A 104 24.00 31.10 25.49
N GLY A 105 24.75 30.05 25.86
CA GLY A 105 25.72 30.08 26.96
C GLY A 105 27.17 30.41 26.57
N LEU A 106 27.54 30.29 25.29
CA LEU A 106 28.91 30.53 24.80
C LEU A 106 28.86 31.18 23.41
N SER A 107 29.32 32.43 23.34
CA SER A 107 29.40 33.24 22.12
C SER A 107 30.46 32.75 21.13
N LEU A 108 30.34 31.52 20.64
CA LEU A 108 31.11 30.99 19.52
C LEU A 108 30.16 30.26 18.58
N ARG A 109 29.68 30.99 17.55
CA ARG A 109 29.01 30.43 16.36
C ARG A 109 30.04 29.67 15.51
N CYS A 110 30.59 28.60 16.05
CA CYS A 110 31.51 27.74 15.31
C CYS A 110 30.70 26.57 14.73
N GLU A 111 30.63 26.48 13.40
CA GLU A 111 29.90 25.42 12.68
C GLU A 111 30.38 24.02 13.09
N THR A 112 31.64 23.88 13.52
CA THR A 112 32.20 22.62 14.02
C THR A 112 31.56 22.15 15.33
N VAL A 113 31.26 23.06 16.27
CA VAL A 113 30.64 22.73 17.55
C VAL A 113 29.19 22.27 17.34
N GLN A 114 28.46 22.93 16.44
CA GLN A 114 27.11 22.53 16.08
C GLN A 114 27.09 21.14 15.41
N ARG A 115 28.04 20.85 14.52
CA ARG A 115 28.17 19.53 13.90
C ARG A 115 28.45 18.44 14.93
N GLU A 116 29.33 18.69 15.89
CA GLU A 116 29.64 17.72 16.94
C GLU A 116 28.41 17.41 17.81
N GLN A 117 27.63 18.42 18.19
CA GLN A 117 26.37 18.24 18.92
C GLN A 117 25.37 17.41 18.12
N VAL A 118 25.22 17.67 16.82
CA VAL A 118 24.34 16.90 15.93
C VAL A 118 24.78 15.44 15.86
N ILE A 119 26.09 15.17 15.74
CA ILE A 119 26.62 13.80 15.74
C ILE A 119 26.29 13.06 17.05
N GLN A 120 26.41 13.72 18.20
CA GLN A 120 26.06 13.11 19.49
C GLN A 120 24.55 12.85 19.62
N LEU A 121 23.70 13.78 19.16
CA LEU A 121 22.25 13.57 19.10
C LEU A 121 21.89 12.39 18.18
N VAL A 122 22.54 12.28 17.02
CA VAL A 122 22.35 11.15 16.10
C VAL A 122 22.71 9.82 16.76
N LYS A 123 23.81 9.77 17.53
CA LYS A 123 24.18 8.57 18.31
C LYS A 123 23.12 8.23 19.35
N ALA A 124 22.63 9.22 20.10
CA ALA A 124 21.58 9.02 21.09
C ALA A 124 20.25 8.56 20.48
N LEU A 125 19.88 9.08 19.29
CA LEU A 125 18.72 8.62 18.53
C LEU A 125 18.86 7.16 18.10
N ARG A 126 20.07 6.72 17.71
CA ARG A 126 20.34 5.31 17.39
C ARG A 126 20.13 4.40 18.60
N VAL A 127 20.60 4.81 19.78
CA VAL A 127 20.36 4.08 21.05
C VAL A 127 18.85 3.97 21.33
N VAL A 128 18.07 5.00 21.02
CA VAL A 128 16.61 4.92 21.18
C VAL A 128 16.01 3.81 20.32
N VAL A 129 16.41 3.71 19.05
CA VAL A 129 15.89 2.68 18.12
C VAL A 129 16.37 1.28 18.48
N GLN A 130 17.64 1.14 18.84
CA GLN A 130 18.26 -0.18 19.05
C GLN A 130 17.97 -0.77 20.43
N GLU A 131 17.80 0.07 21.46
CA GLU A 131 17.66 -0.39 22.85
C GLU A 131 16.33 0.03 23.45
N ILE A 132 16.01 1.33 23.46
CA ILE A 132 14.89 1.85 24.26
C ILE A 132 13.53 1.42 23.68
N LEU A 133 13.35 1.52 22.36
CA LEU A 133 12.12 1.08 21.69
C LEU A 133 11.86 -0.43 21.92
N PRO A 134 12.77 -1.35 21.58
CA PRO A 134 12.53 -2.79 21.73
C PRO A 134 12.53 -3.28 23.18
N GLN A 135 13.38 -2.74 24.06
CA GLN A 135 13.53 -3.28 25.43
C GLN A 135 12.59 -2.65 26.46
N LYS A 136 12.16 -1.38 26.26
CA LYS A 136 11.33 -0.66 27.24
C LYS A 136 9.93 -0.38 26.72
N ILE A 137 9.82 0.19 25.52
CA ILE A 137 8.52 0.64 25.00
C ILE A 137 7.68 -0.52 24.50
N LEU A 138 8.25 -1.41 23.68
CA LEU A 138 7.51 -2.52 23.09
C LEU A 138 6.89 -3.47 24.15
N PRO A 139 7.59 -3.91 25.21
CA PRO A 139 6.99 -4.75 26.24
C PRO A 139 5.85 -4.06 26.97
N ALA A 140 5.98 -2.75 27.25
CA ALA A 140 4.93 -1.97 27.90
C ALA A 140 3.67 -1.84 27.02
N LEU A 141 3.83 -1.71 25.71
CA LEU A 141 2.71 -1.70 24.77
C LEU A 141 2.07 -3.08 24.64
N MET A 142 2.87 -4.15 24.52
CA MET A 142 2.37 -5.53 24.47
C MET A 142 1.55 -5.87 25.72
N ALA A 143 2.01 -5.47 26.90
CA ALA A 143 1.28 -5.68 28.16
C ALA A 143 -0.10 -4.99 28.23
N LYS A 144 -0.33 -3.98 27.39
CA LYS A 144 -1.59 -3.23 27.28
C LYS A 144 -2.34 -3.49 25.96
N SER A 145 -1.86 -4.46 25.16
CA SER A 145 -2.42 -4.84 23.87
C SER A 145 -3.19 -6.15 23.97
N GLN A 146 -4.04 -6.42 22.97
CA GLN A 146 -4.80 -7.67 22.84
C GLN A 146 -4.23 -8.50 21.68
N CYS A 147 -4.04 -9.80 21.91
CA CYS A 147 -3.67 -10.80 20.92
C CYS A 147 -4.72 -11.91 20.95
N PHE A 148 -5.06 -12.47 19.79
CA PHE A 148 -6.06 -13.53 19.67
C PHE A 148 -5.45 -14.80 19.10
N SER A 149 -5.84 -15.93 19.66
CA SER A 149 -5.51 -17.25 19.15
C SER A 149 -6.26 -17.53 17.84
N ALA A 150 -5.74 -18.41 16.98
CA ALA A 150 -6.44 -18.83 15.75
C ALA A 150 -7.81 -19.49 16.01
N LEU A 151 -8.09 -19.92 17.25
CA LEU A 151 -9.35 -20.56 17.64
C LEU A 151 -10.47 -19.54 17.95
N ASP A 152 -10.11 -18.27 18.23
CA ASP A 152 -11.06 -17.23 18.63
C ASP A 152 -11.65 -16.46 17.43
N LEU A 153 -12.22 -17.18 16.46
CA LEU A 153 -12.76 -16.60 15.22
C LEU A 153 -13.81 -15.51 15.45
N LYS A 154 -14.61 -15.62 16.52
CA LYS A 154 -15.60 -14.57 16.88
C LYS A 154 -14.92 -13.25 17.24
N ALA A 155 -13.83 -13.31 18.01
CA ALA A 155 -13.07 -12.13 18.38
C ALA A 155 -12.38 -11.56 17.13
N ILE A 156 -11.71 -12.40 16.33
CA ILE A 156 -11.04 -11.99 15.09
C ILE A 156 -12.01 -11.27 14.15
N ASN A 157 -13.22 -11.78 13.97
CA ASN A 157 -14.24 -11.13 13.15
C ASN A 157 -14.64 -9.75 13.68
N THR A 158 -14.85 -9.65 14.99
CA THR A 158 -15.24 -8.38 15.63
C THR A 158 -14.12 -7.34 15.55
N PHE A 159 -12.89 -7.75 15.85
CA PHE A 159 -11.73 -6.86 15.86
C PHE A 159 -11.24 -6.51 14.45
N GLY A 160 -11.37 -7.41 13.48
CA GLY A 160 -11.11 -7.13 12.08
C GLY A 160 -12.05 -6.07 11.51
N GLU A 161 -13.35 -6.17 11.81
CA GLU A 161 -14.32 -5.13 11.46
C GLU A 161 -13.98 -3.80 12.14
N ASN A 162 -13.66 -3.82 13.44
CA ASN A 162 -13.27 -2.63 14.21
C ASN A 162 -11.99 -1.96 13.67
N LEU A 163 -11.03 -2.75 13.20
CA LEU A 163 -9.79 -2.24 12.61
C LEU A 163 -10.07 -1.50 11.30
N ILE A 164 -10.86 -2.12 10.40
CA ILE A 164 -11.29 -1.47 9.15
C ILE A 164 -12.11 -0.22 9.47
N HIS A 165 -13.04 -0.32 10.41
CA HIS A 165 -13.86 0.81 10.83
C HIS A 165 -12.99 1.97 11.36
N THR A 166 -12.00 1.69 12.20
CA THR A 166 -11.08 2.68 12.75
C THR A 166 -10.30 3.37 11.63
N TYR A 167 -9.83 2.63 10.62
CA TYR A 167 -9.13 3.18 9.47
C TYR A 167 -10.01 4.09 8.59
N LEU A 168 -11.24 3.66 8.30
CA LEU A 168 -12.18 4.39 7.46
C LEU A 168 -12.73 5.65 8.16
N HIS A 169 -12.74 5.64 9.49
CA HIS A 169 -13.16 6.78 10.29
C HIS A 169 -12.22 7.99 10.05
N GLY A 170 -12.81 9.14 9.69
CA GLY A 170 -12.06 10.33 9.27
C GLY A 170 -11.72 10.36 7.76
N ARG A 171 -11.95 9.27 7.01
CA ARG A 171 -11.88 9.24 5.53
C ARG A 171 -13.25 9.32 4.87
N ILE A 172 -14.24 8.67 5.49
CA ILE A 172 -15.65 8.71 5.09
C ILE A 172 -16.53 9.01 6.30
N SER A 173 -17.82 9.34 6.07
CA SER A 173 -18.74 9.63 7.18
C SER A 173 -18.93 8.41 8.07
N PHE A 174 -19.25 8.63 9.36
CA PHE A 174 -19.37 7.54 10.34
C PHE A 174 -20.36 6.43 9.92
N LYS A 175 -21.51 6.80 9.35
CA LYS A 175 -22.51 5.82 8.88
C LYS A 175 -21.96 4.97 7.73
N GLN A 176 -21.28 5.62 6.78
CA GLN A 176 -20.64 4.95 5.64
C GLN A 176 -19.48 4.07 6.10
N ALA A 177 -18.69 4.50 7.07
CA ALA A 177 -17.61 3.71 7.66
C ALA A 177 -18.13 2.40 8.27
N SER A 178 -19.22 2.45 9.04
CA SER A 178 -19.84 1.25 9.64
C SER A 178 -20.43 0.30 8.60
N PHE A 179 -21.00 0.82 7.51
CA PHE A 179 -21.47 -0.01 6.40
C PHE A 179 -20.30 -0.65 5.65
N MET A 180 -19.31 0.16 5.26
CA MET A 180 -18.15 -0.28 4.49
C MET A 180 -17.25 -1.22 5.28
N SER A 181 -17.10 -1.07 6.61
CA SER A 181 -16.32 -1.99 7.42
C SER A 181 -16.88 -3.40 7.38
N LYS A 182 -18.21 -3.55 7.50
CA LYS A 182 -18.91 -4.83 7.40
C LYS A 182 -18.77 -5.44 6.00
N LEU A 183 -18.96 -4.62 4.97
CA LEU A 183 -18.85 -5.06 3.58
C LEU A 183 -17.44 -5.54 3.25
N LEU A 184 -16.41 -4.76 3.60
CA LEU A 184 -15.01 -5.12 3.35
C LEU A 184 -14.57 -6.33 4.17
N TRP A 185 -14.99 -6.44 5.43
CA TRP A 185 -14.67 -7.61 6.24
C TRP A 185 -15.33 -8.88 5.68
N LYS A 186 -16.62 -8.79 5.26
CA LYS A 186 -17.31 -9.87 4.55
C LYS A 186 -16.59 -10.26 3.26
N PHE A 187 -16.08 -9.27 2.52
CA PHE A 187 -15.34 -9.49 1.28
C PHE A 187 -14.01 -10.23 1.53
N ILE A 188 -13.21 -9.80 2.52
CA ILE A 188 -11.95 -10.45 2.89
C ILE A 188 -12.19 -11.90 3.33
N ASN A 189 -13.21 -12.12 4.17
CA ASN A 189 -13.58 -13.47 4.62
C ASN A 189 -14.04 -14.36 3.45
N GLY A 190 -14.86 -13.84 2.54
CA GLY A 190 -15.28 -14.59 1.35
C GLY A 190 -14.11 -14.92 0.43
N TYR A 191 -13.15 -14.01 0.32
CA TYR A 191 -11.94 -14.21 -0.49
C TYR A 191 -11.02 -15.30 0.09
N ALA A 192 -11.02 -15.51 1.42
CA ALA A 192 -10.28 -16.57 2.09
C ALA A 192 -10.84 -17.99 1.86
N GLY A 193 -12.08 -18.10 1.36
CA GLY A 193 -12.75 -19.37 1.06
C GLY A 193 -13.73 -19.83 2.16
N SER A 194 -14.54 -20.84 1.83
CA SER A 194 -15.65 -21.33 2.67
C SER A 194 -15.27 -22.38 3.72
N SER A 195 -14.05 -22.93 3.66
CA SER A 195 -13.53 -23.84 4.69
C SER A 195 -13.01 -23.02 5.88
N GLU A 196 -13.52 -23.28 7.09
CA GLU A 196 -13.21 -22.63 8.38
C GLU A 196 -12.08 -21.58 8.31
N ALA A 197 -12.46 -20.30 8.26
CA ALA A 197 -11.55 -19.18 8.07
C ALA A 197 -10.46 -19.18 9.14
N SER A 198 -9.30 -19.75 8.84
CA SER A 198 -8.12 -19.74 9.70
C SER A 198 -7.39 -18.41 9.57
N VAL A 199 -6.61 -18.03 10.57
CA VAL A 199 -5.75 -16.83 10.51
C VAL A 199 -4.82 -16.86 9.29
N SER A 200 -4.31 -18.04 8.90
CA SER A 200 -3.46 -18.21 7.72
C SER A 200 -4.21 -17.99 6.40
N SER A 201 -5.47 -18.44 6.31
CA SER A 201 -6.31 -18.18 5.13
C SER A 201 -6.65 -16.69 4.96
N LEU A 202 -6.97 -16.01 6.06
CA LEU A 202 -7.22 -14.56 6.07
C LEU A 202 -5.97 -13.77 5.69
N ARG A 203 -4.79 -14.21 6.17
CA ARG A 203 -3.50 -13.64 5.80
C ARG A 203 -3.26 -13.78 4.30
N GLY A 204 -3.44 -15.00 3.76
CA GLY A 204 -3.33 -15.27 2.32
C GLY A 204 -4.29 -14.41 1.48
N ALA A 205 -5.54 -14.27 1.93
CA ALA A 205 -6.53 -13.42 1.28
C ALA A 205 -6.14 -11.93 1.30
N ALA A 206 -5.68 -11.40 2.43
CA ALA A 206 -5.25 -10.01 2.54
C ALA A 206 -4.03 -9.70 1.65
N ILE A 207 -3.07 -10.63 1.54
CA ILE A 207 -1.92 -10.51 0.64
C ILE A 207 -2.39 -10.54 -0.82
N ALA A 208 -3.18 -11.53 -1.22
CA ALA A 208 -3.67 -11.65 -2.58
C ALA A 208 -4.55 -10.46 -3.00
N LEU A 209 -5.37 -9.94 -2.09
CA LEU A 209 -6.18 -8.75 -2.30
C LEU A 209 -5.31 -7.49 -2.41
N GLN A 210 -4.26 -7.33 -1.61
CA GLN A 210 -3.37 -6.17 -1.74
C GLN A 210 -2.81 -6.03 -3.17
N ASP A 211 -2.38 -7.14 -3.76
CA ASP A 211 -1.76 -7.14 -5.08
C ASP A 211 -2.78 -7.04 -6.22
N ASN A 212 -3.96 -7.65 -6.04
CA ASN A 212 -4.98 -7.75 -7.09
C ASN A 212 -6.22 -6.87 -6.86
N PHE A 213 -6.22 -5.94 -5.90
CA PHE A 213 -7.43 -5.19 -5.51
C PHE A 213 -8.11 -4.46 -6.67
N CYS A 214 -7.32 -3.85 -7.57
CA CYS A 214 -7.83 -3.14 -8.74
C CYS A 214 -8.59 -4.06 -9.71
N VAL A 215 -8.26 -5.35 -9.71
CA VAL A 215 -8.94 -6.40 -10.50
C VAL A 215 -10.04 -7.07 -9.66
N ALA A 216 -9.89 -7.03 -8.34
CA ALA A 216 -10.82 -7.57 -7.35
C ALA A 216 -12.10 -6.75 -7.21
N SER A 217 -12.02 -5.47 -7.57
CA SER A 217 -13.05 -4.46 -7.36
C SER A 217 -13.35 -3.64 -8.60
N ILE A 218 -14.56 -3.09 -8.66
CA ILE A 218 -15.00 -2.21 -9.74
C ILE A 218 -15.71 -0.98 -9.20
N GLU A 219 -15.49 0.16 -9.85
CA GLU A 219 -16.07 1.45 -9.47
C GLU A 219 -17.37 1.70 -10.24
N ALA A 220 -18.51 1.74 -9.53
CA ALA A 220 -19.83 1.99 -10.09
C ALA A 220 -20.29 3.43 -9.81
N VAL A 221 -20.18 4.29 -10.82
CA VAL A 221 -20.47 5.74 -10.69
C VAL A 221 -21.96 6.04 -10.81
N GLY A 222 -22.46 6.91 -9.94
CA GLY A 222 -23.82 7.45 -9.97
C GLY A 222 -24.79 6.77 -9.01
N LEU A 223 -24.30 5.85 -8.18
CA LEU A 223 -25.07 5.16 -7.13
C LEU A 223 -24.62 5.62 -5.74
N PRO A 224 -25.48 5.58 -4.71
CA PRO A 224 -25.06 5.90 -3.35
C PRO A 224 -24.09 4.85 -2.80
N ILE A 225 -23.30 5.22 -1.79
CA ILE A 225 -22.25 4.33 -1.22
C ILE A 225 -22.87 3.07 -0.62
N GLU A 226 -24.06 3.18 -0.07
CA GLU A 226 -24.85 2.10 0.52
C GLU A 226 -25.33 1.06 -0.50
N SER A 227 -25.24 1.36 -1.81
CA SER A 227 -25.49 0.40 -2.89
C SER A 227 -24.26 -0.43 -3.25
N SER A 228 -23.12 -0.22 -2.57
CA SER A 228 -21.94 -1.08 -2.75
C SER A 228 -22.25 -2.48 -2.26
N ASP A 229 -21.79 -3.50 -2.99
CA ASP A 229 -22.16 -4.88 -2.73
C ASP A 229 -21.06 -5.84 -3.23
N ILE A 230 -21.08 -7.08 -2.74
CA ILE A 230 -20.21 -8.14 -3.24
C ILE A 230 -21.04 -8.99 -4.21
N LYS A 231 -20.67 -9.00 -5.48
CA LYS A 231 -21.29 -9.87 -6.48
C LYS A 231 -20.58 -11.21 -6.51
N GLU A 232 -21.34 -12.30 -6.53
CA GLU A 232 -20.81 -13.65 -6.73
C GLU A 232 -20.16 -13.75 -8.12
N GLY A 233 -19.06 -14.49 -8.26
CA GLY A 233 -18.32 -14.57 -9.51
C GLY A 233 -17.45 -13.34 -9.81
N ILE A 234 -17.21 -13.09 -11.10
CA ILE A 234 -16.28 -12.06 -11.60
C ILE A 234 -17.02 -11.10 -12.53
N VAL A 235 -16.84 -9.81 -12.29
CA VAL A 235 -17.31 -8.73 -13.16
C VAL A 235 -16.11 -8.21 -13.96
N LEU A 236 -16.24 -8.16 -15.28
CA LEU A 236 -15.23 -7.65 -16.19
C LEU A 236 -15.56 -6.22 -16.61
N SER A 237 -14.52 -5.40 -16.78
CA SER A 237 -14.67 -3.98 -17.16
C SER A 237 -15.22 -3.77 -18.57
N ARG A 238 -15.15 -4.80 -19.43
CA ARG A 238 -15.65 -4.76 -20.81
C ARG A 238 -17.00 -5.43 -20.97
N CYS A 239 -17.79 -4.92 -21.92
CA CYS A 239 -19.05 -5.52 -22.34
C CYS A 239 -18.84 -6.50 -23.51
N PHE A 240 -19.91 -7.22 -23.86
CA PHE A 240 -19.97 -8.04 -25.06
C PHE A 240 -19.81 -7.21 -26.34
N ALA A 241 -19.09 -7.76 -27.32
CA ALA A 241 -18.84 -7.11 -28.61
C ALA A 241 -20.13 -6.91 -29.44
N LYS A 242 -21.12 -7.80 -29.25
CA LYS A 242 -22.50 -7.65 -29.71
C LYS A 242 -23.43 -7.97 -28.54
N HIS A 243 -24.56 -7.26 -28.46
CA HIS A 243 -25.53 -7.47 -27.39
C HIS A 243 -26.01 -8.91 -27.39
N LEU A 244 -26.03 -9.54 -26.22
CA LEU A 244 -26.61 -10.86 -26.07
C LEU A 244 -28.12 -10.71 -26.29
N ASN A 245 -28.68 -11.31 -27.34
CA ASN A 245 -30.12 -11.51 -27.38
C ASN A 245 -30.48 -12.31 -26.12
N GLU A 246 -31.34 -11.76 -25.26
CA GLU A 246 -31.76 -12.33 -23.99
C GLU A 246 -32.37 -13.73 -24.21
N ARG A 247 -31.53 -14.76 -24.32
CA ARG A 247 -31.93 -16.12 -23.98
C ARG A 247 -32.02 -16.16 -22.46
N LYS A 248 -33.15 -16.65 -21.96
CA LYS A 248 -33.51 -16.70 -20.54
C LYS A 248 -32.29 -17.07 -19.69
N GLY A 249 -31.98 -16.23 -18.70
CA GLY A 249 -30.85 -16.45 -17.79
C GLY A 249 -30.87 -17.85 -17.17
N GLY A 250 -29.68 -18.39 -16.90
CA GLY A 250 -29.49 -19.71 -16.28
C GLY A 250 -29.01 -20.84 -17.21
N GLU A 251 -28.57 -20.55 -18.43
CA GLU A 251 -27.90 -21.57 -19.27
C GLU A 251 -26.40 -21.63 -18.97
N GLU A 252 -25.91 -22.83 -18.65
CA GLU A 252 -24.49 -23.10 -18.50
C GLU A 252 -23.75 -22.82 -19.81
N ARG A 253 -22.66 -22.07 -19.72
CA ARG A 253 -21.88 -21.63 -20.88
C ARG A 253 -20.45 -22.06 -20.77
N ARG A 254 -19.95 -22.76 -21.79
CA ARG A 254 -18.54 -23.10 -21.89
C ARG A 254 -17.74 -21.89 -22.36
N ILE A 255 -16.70 -21.57 -21.59
CA ILE A 255 -15.84 -20.40 -21.74
C ILE A 255 -14.44 -20.83 -22.18
N ILE A 256 -13.80 -20.01 -23.03
CA ILE A 256 -12.38 -20.09 -23.37
C ILE A 256 -11.74 -18.70 -23.34
N ILE A 257 -10.44 -18.62 -23.03
CA ILE A 257 -9.69 -17.36 -22.93
C ILE A 257 -8.49 -17.35 -23.89
N PHE A 258 -8.38 -16.31 -24.71
CA PHE A 258 -7.23 -16.02 -25.56
C PHE A 258 -6.52 -14.74 -25.09
N GLY A 259 -5.21 -14.85 -24.88
CA GLY A 259 -4.32 -13.75 -24.52
C GLY A 259 -3.94 -12.84 -25.70
N PHE A 260 -4.39 -13.15 -26.92
CA PHE A 260 -4.02 -12.48 -28.17
C PHE A 260 -5.19 -12.51 -29.16
N ASP A 261 -5.09 -11.73 -30.25
CA ASP A 261 -6.02 -11.84 -31.39
C ASP A 261 -5.54 -12.94 -32.36
N PRO A 262 -6.21 -14.10 -32.45
CA PRO A 262 -5.77 -15.18 -33.31
C PRO A 262 -6.05 -14.92 -34.80
N SER A 263 -6.75 -13.82 -35.13
CA SER A 263 -6.90 -13.39 -36.52
C SER A 263 -5.67 -12.66 -37.06
N LYS A 264 -4.79 -12.17 -36.19
CA LYS A 264 -3.51 -11.58 -36.58
C LYS A 264 -2.47 -12.69 -36.63
N MET A 265 -1.82 -12.85 -37.79
CA MET A 265 -0.58 -13.62 -37.85
C MET A 265 0.51 -12.80 -37.17
N THR A 266 0.92 -13.20 -35.98
CA THR A 266 2.12 -12.67 -35.33
C THR A 266 3.34 -13.20 -36.08
N LEU A 267 3.88 -12.39 -37.00
CA LEU A 267 5.19 -12.63 -37.57
C LEU A 267 6.22 -12.17 -36.54
N GLU A 268 7.12 -13.05 -36.11
CA GLU A 268 8.20 -12.73 -35.14
C GLU A 268 9.22 -11.70 -35.67
N SER A 269 9.16 -11.41 -36.97
CA SER A 269 9.96 -10.39 -37.66
C SER A 269 9.04 -9.51 -38.51
N ASN A 270 9.40 -8.23 -38.70
CA ASN A 270 8.70 -7.30 -39.60
C ASN A 270 8.78 -7.75 -41.07
N ALA A 271 8.15 -8.87 -41.40
CA ALA A 271 8.14 -9.45 -42.71
C ALA A 271 7.10 -8.70 -43.57
N THR A 272 7.60 -7.95 -44.54
CA THR A 272 6.76 -7.31 -45.54
C THR A 272 6.41 -8.33 -46.62
N ILE A 273 5.15 -8.75 -46.65
CA ILE A 273 4.63 -9.60 -47.72
C ILE A 273 4.31 -8.70 -48.91
N SER A 274 5.12 -8.78 -49.97
CA SER A 274 4.85 -8.07 -51.24
C SER A 274 4.12 -8.99 -52.22
N ALA A 275 2.87 -8.65 -52.54
CA ALA A 275 2.10 -9.33 -53.58
C ALA A 275 2.34 -8.64 -54.93
N ARG A 276 2.88 -9.36 -55.91
CA ARG A 276 3.11 -8.85 -57.28
C ARG A 276 1.94 -9.08 -58.22
N THR A 277 0.98 -9.92 -57.82
CA THR A 277 -0.20 -10.28 -58.61
C THR A 277 -1.48 -10.15 -57.77
N VAL A 278 -2.58 -9.82 -58.43
CA VAL A 278 -3.91 -9.74 -57.80
C VAL A 278 -4.33 -11.12 -57.25
N GLU A 279 -3.98 -12.19 -57.96
CA GLU A 279 -4.27 -13.58 -57.57
C GLU A 279 -3.61 -13.95 -56.23
N ALA A 280 -2.36 -13.54 -56.01
CA ALA A 280 -1.66 -13.79 -54.76
C ALA A 280 -2.32 -13.08 -53.57
N LEU A 281 -2.86 -11.86 -53.80
CA LEU A 281 -3.60 -11.11 -52.79
C LEU A 281 -4.93 -11.80 -52.46
N VAL A 282 -5.67 -12.26 -53.46
CA VAL A 282 -6.91 -13.04 -53.26
C VAL A 282 -6.64 -14.33 -52.49
N HIS A 283 -5.58 -15.06 -52.85
CA HIS A 283 -5.20 -16.30 -52.15
C HIS A 283 -4.78 -16.04 -50.70
N SER A 284 -4.09 -14.93 -50.43
CA SER A 284 -3.76 -14.51 -49.06
C SER A 284 -5.02 -14.23 -48.23
N MET A 285 -5.98 -13.47 -48.79
CA MET A 285 -7.25 -13.20 -48.11
C MET A 285 -8.07 -14.48 -47.86
N GLN A 286 -8.09 -15.40 -48.82
CA GLN A 286 -8.74 -16.71 -48.67
C GLN A 286 -8.07 -17.55 -47.58
N HIS A 287 -6.73 -17.56 -47.53
CA HIS A 287 -5.98 -18.26 -46.50
C HIS A 287 -6.31 -17.72 -45.10
N THR A 288 -6.30 -16.40 -44.90
CA THR A 288 -6.70 -15.77 -43.63
C THR A 288 -8.13 -16.16 -43.23
N ARG A 289 -9.06 -16.16 -44.18
CA ARG A 289 -10.45 -16.59 -43.94
C ARG A 289 -10.53 -18.07 -43.54
N LEU A 290 -9.78 -18.95 -44.21
CA LEU A 290 -9.75 -20.38 -43.87
C LEU A 290 -9.19 -20.63 -42.47
N GLN A 291 -8.15 -19.88 -42.07
CA GLN A 291 -7.60 -19.95 -40.70
C GLN A 291 -8.64 -19.53 -39.66
N MET A 292 -9.35 -18.41 -39.88
CA MET A 292 -10.44 -17.99 -38.99
C MET A 292 -11.52 -19.07 -38.90
N MET A 293 -11.96 -19.64 -40.02
CA MET A 293 -12.96 -20.72 -40.05
C MET A 293 -12.49 -21.97 -39.32
N ARG A 294 -11.21 -22.33 -39.43
CA ARG A 294 -10.62 -23.45 -38.69
C ARG A 294 -10.74 -23.25 -37.17
N ILE A 295 -10.47 -22.03 -36.69
CA ILE A 295 -10.62 -21.70 -35.26
C ILE A 295 -12.08 -21.79 -34.84
N VAL A 296 -13.00 -21.24 -35.63
CA VAL A 296 -14.44 -21.33 -35.34
C VAL A 296 -14.89 -22.79 -35.23
N ASN A 297 -14.47 -23.66 -36.16
CA ASN A 297 -14.81 -25.09 -36.13
C ASN A 297 -14.25 -25.77 -34.87
N LEU A 298 -12.99 -25.49 -34.49
CA LEU A 298 -12.40 -25.98 -33.23
C LEU A 298 -13.23 -25.60 -32.00
N LEU A 299 -13.72 -24.36 -31.96
CA LEU A 299 -14.57 -23.87 -30.88
C LEU A 299 -15.95 -24.54 -30.86
N GLN A 300 -16.55 -24.77 -32.03
CA GLN A 300 -17.83 -25.47 -32.17
C GLN A 300 -17.73 -26.96 -31.80
N ASP A 301 -16.67 -27.64 -32.20
CA ASP A 301 -16.42 -29.05 -31.87
C ASP A 301 -16.37 -29.27 -30.35
N LYS A 302 -15.87 -28.27 -29.62
CA LYS A 302 -15.85 -28.26 -28.15
C LYS A 302 -17.05 -27.56 -27.53
N ASN A 303 -18.12 -27.26 -28.26
CA ASN A 303 -19.32 -26.59 -27.73
C ASN A 303 -19.01 -25.30 -26.93
N VAL A 304 -18.02 -24.52 -27.37
CA VAL A 304 -17.69 -23.24 -26.74
C VAL A 304 -18.76 -22.22 -27.09
N SER A 305 -19.26 -21.52 -26.07
CA SER A 305 -20.35 -20.54 -26.22
C SER A 305 -19.91 -19.11 -25.97
N VAL A 306 -18.84 -18.91 -25.21
CA VAL A 306 -18.28 -17.60 -24.87
C VAL A 306 -16.76 -17.62 -25.04
N VAL A 307 -16.23 -16.62 -25.74
CA VAL A 307 -14.79 -16.43 -25.95
C VAL A 307 -14.37 -15.08 -25.42
N LEU A 308 -13.30 -15.06 -24.62
CA LEU A 308 -12.69 -13.84 -24.13
C LEU A 308 -11.37 -13.58 -24.84
N PHE A 309 -11.16 -12.34 -25.27
CA PHE A 309 -9.92 -11.87 -25.88
C PHE A 309 -9.31 -10.71 -25.08
N SER A 310 -8.00 -10.78 -24.87
CA SER A 310 -7.22 -9.66 -24.34
C SER A 310 -7.18 -8.48 -25.33
N GLU A 311 -7.02 -8.78 -26.62
CA GLU A 311 -6.98 -7.78 -27.69
C GLU A 311 -8.34 -7.55 -28.36
N CYS A 312 -8.44 -6.46 -29.13
CA CYS A 312 -9.53 -6.28 -30.09
C CYS A 312 -9.35 -7.19 -31.29
N VAL A 313 -10.46 -7.77 -31.76
CA VAL A 313 -10.49 -8.73 -32.86
C VAL A 313 -11.07 -8.09 -34.13
N SER A 314 -10.63 -8.55 -35.30
CA SER A 314 -11.14 -8.06 -36.59
C SER A 314 -12.67 -8.25 -36.77
N ALA A 315 -13.35 -7.28 -37.40
CA ALA A 315 -14.79 -7.32 -37.61
C ALA A 315 -15.26 -8.53 -38.45
N ALA A 316 -14.43 -8.98 -39.39
CA ALA A 316 -14.69 -10.19 -40.17
C ALA A 316 -14.75 -11.43 -39.27
N PHE A 317 -13.83 -11.57 -38.32
CA PHE A 317 -13.80 -12.71 -37.41
C PHE A 317 -14.95 -12.64 -36.39
N LEU A 318 -15.29 -11.44 -35.88
CA LEU A 318 -16.49 -11.25 -35.05
C LEU A 318 -17.78 -11.67 -35.78
N SER A 319 -17.90 -11.41 -37.09
CA SER A 319 -19.05 -11.87 -37.88
C SER A 319 -19.10 -13.39 -38.01
N LEU A 320 -17.95 -14.06 -38.16
CA LEU A 320 -17.88 -15.51 -38.25
C LEU A 320 -18.26 -16.19 -36.92
N LEU A 321 -17.77 -15.65 -35.80
CA LEU A 321 -18.11 -16.14 -34.46
C LEU A 321 -19.61 -15.95 -34.16
N ASP A 322 -20.20 -14.85 -34.59
CA ASP A 322 -21.63 -14.57 -34.45
C ASP A 322 -22.48 -15.57 -35.26
N HIS A 323 -22.09 -15.87 -36.50
CA HIS A 323 -22.75 -16.93 -37.29
C HIS A 323 -22.65 -18.31 -36.64
N ALA A 324 -21.58 -18.56 -35.89
CA ALA A 324 -21.39 -19.78 -35.11
C ALA A 324 -22.15 -19.77 -33.76
N SER A 325 -22.93 -18.72 -33.45
CA SER A 325 -23.59 -18.52 -32.16
C SER A 325 -22.63 -18.46 -30.96
N ILE A 326 -21.41 -17.98 -31.19
CA ILE A 326 -20.38 -17.80 -30.16
C ILE A 326 -20.35 -16.33 -29.72
N THR A 327 -20.51 -16.11 -28.42
CA THR A 327 -20.48 -14.76 -27.82
C THR A 327 -19.04 -14.32 -27.57
N VAL A 328 -18.72 -13.06 -27.84
CA VAL A 328 -17.36 -12.53 -27.70
C VAL A 328 -17.29 -11.36 -26.72
N ILE A 329 -16.31 -11.41 -25.82
CA ILE A 329 -15.86 -10.28 -24.99
C ILE A 329 -14.42 -9.96 -25.40
N GLN A 330 -14.15 -8.74 -25.86
CA GLN A 330 -12.84 -8.34 -26.38
C GLN A 330 -12.26 -7.14 -25.61
N ALA A 331 -10.97 -6.88 -25.80
CA ALA A 331 -10.24 -5.78 -25.16
C ALA A 331 -10.24 -5.85 -23.61
N VAL A 332 -10.31 -7.06 -23.05
CA VAL A 332 -10.29 -7.28 -21.60
C VAL A 332 -8.84 -7.15 -21.11
N PRO A 333 -8.56 -6.33 -20.08
CA PRO A 333 -7.22 -6.28 -19.49
C PRO A 333 -6.71 -7.67 -19.10
N ILE A 334 -5.44 -7.95 -19.40
CA ILE A 334 -4.87 -9.28 -19.17
C ILE A 334 -4.90 -9.68 -17.69
N GLU A 335 -4.83 -8.70 -16.79
CA GLU A 335 -4.90 -8.89 -15.34
C GLU A 335 -6.27 -9.42 -14.91
N GLU A 336 -7.37 -8.93 -15.53
CA GLU A 336 -8.73 -9.45 -15.30
C GLU A 336 -8.87 -10.90 -15.80
N LEU A 337 -8.28 -11.20 -16.96
CA LEU A 337 -8.26 -12.55 -17.52
C LEU A 337 -7.43 -13.52 -16.67
N GLN A 338 -6.30 -13.07 -16.12
CA GLN A 338 -5.47 -13.84 -15.20
C GLN A 338 -6.21 -14.15 -13.89
N ARG A 339 -6.98 -13.19 -13.37
CA ARG A 339 -7.85 -13.45 -12.22
C ARG A 339 -8.93 -14.49 -12.54
N LEU A 340 -9.61 -14.35 -13.67
CA LEU A 340 -10.60 -15.33 -14.14
C LEU A 340 -9.98 -16.71 -14.33
N SER A 341 -8.77 -16.76 -14.91
CA SER A 341 -7.95 -17.97 -15.07
C SER A 341 -7.67 -18.65 -13.73
N HIS A 342 -7.25 -17.88 -12.72
CA HIS A 342 -6.92 -18.40 -11.39
C HIS A 342 -8.16 -18.93 -10.64
N VAL A 343 -9.26 -18.17 -10.63
CA VAL A 343 -10.51 -18.57 -9.93
C VAL A 343 -11.16 -19.76 -10.62
N ALA A 344 -11.27 -19.72 -11.95
CA ALA A 344 -11.93 -20.78 -12.72
C ALA A 344 -11.04 -22.00 -13.01
N GLY A 345 -9.73 -21.92 -12.74
CA GLY A 345 -8.76 -22.99 -13.06
C GLY A 345 -8.58 -23.22 -14.57
N ILE A 346 -8.76 -22.19 -15.40
CA ILE A 346 -8.67 -22.26 -16.87
C ILE A 346 -7.35 -21.69 -17.38
N ASN A 347 -6.69 -22.35 -18.32
CA ASN A 347 -5.46 -21.83 -18.93
C ASN A 347 -5.74 -20.76 -20.01
N ILE A 348 -5.00 -19.66 -19.97
CA ILE A 348 -5.02 -18.64 -21.03
C ILE A 348 -4.21 -19.13 -22.22
N LEU A 349 -4.81 -19.10 -23.41
CA LEU A 349 -4.15 -19.49 -24.65
C LEU A 349 -3.38 -18.32 -25.26
N TYR A 350 -2.08 -18.51 -25.50
CA TYR A 350 -1.21 -17.54 -26.19
C TYR A 350 -0.87 -17.95 -27.63
N GLU A 351 -1.26 -19.16 -28.02
CA GLU A 351 -1.09 -19.69 -29.38
C GLU A 351 -2.37 -20.42 -29.80
N ILE A 352 -2.53 -20.66 -31.12
CA ILE A 352 -3.65 -21.44 -31.65
C ILE A 352 -3.33 -22.92 -31.41
N PRO A 353 -4.05 -23.62 -30.50
CA PRO A 353 -3.74 -25.01 -30.21
C PRO A 353 -4.19 -25.90 -31.38
N ARG A 354 -3.48 -27.02 -31.58
CA ARG A 354 -3.89 -28.03 -32.57
C ARG A 354 -5.16 -28.76 -32.13
N GLU A 355 -5.30 -28.99 -30.83
CA GLU A 355 -6.46 -29.58 -30.17
C GLU A 355 -6.72 -28.86 -28.85
N LEU A 356 -8.00 -28.71 -28.48
CA LEU A 356 -8.42 -28.05 -27.25
C LEU A 356 -8.53 -29.06 -26.10
N ASP A 357 -7.61 -28.95 -25.14
CA ASP A 357 -7.61 -29.76 -23.92
C ASP A 357 -8.74 -29.35 -22.96
N ALA A 358 -9.14 -30.27 -22.08
CA ALA A 358 -10.16 -30.01 -21.07
C ALA A 358 -9.79 -28.87 -20.11
N SER A 359 -8.49 -28.62 -19.89
CA SER A 359 -7.95 -27.52 -19.06
C SER A 359 -8.07 -26.14 -19.71
N CYS A 360 -8.35 -26.08 -21.01
CA CYS A 360 -8.49 -24.84 -21.76
C CYS A 360 -9.93 -24.31 -21.77
N THR A 361 -10.88 -25.06 -21.22
CA THR A 361 -12.30 -24.65 -21.19
C THR A 361 -12.91 -24.88 -19.81
N VAL A 362 -13.78 -23.98 -19.39
CA VAL A 362 -14.52 -24.10 -18.12
C VAL A 362 -16.01 -23.89 -18.37
N MET A 363 -16.86 -24.57 -17.58
CA MET A 363 -18.30 -24.33 -17.58
C MET A 363 -18.61 -23.22 -16.57
N ALA A 364 -19.19 -22.13 -17.05
CA ALA A 364 -19.76 -21.09 -16.21
C ALA A 364 -21.26 -21.34 -16.01
N GLU A 365 -21.75 -21.13 -14.79
CA GLU A 365 -23.16 -21.29 -14.45
C GLU A 365 -24.02 -20.21 -15.09
N GLU A 366 -23.49 -18.98 -15.11
CA GLU A 366 -24.19 -17.86 -15.71
C GLU A 366 -23.18 -16.88 -16.34
N VAL A 367 -23.53 -16.38 -17.54
CA VAL A 367 -22.81 -15.29 -18.19
C VAL A 367 -23.85 -14.26 -18.65
N LYS A 368 -23.80 -13.05 -18.11
CA LYS A 368 -24.80 -12.01 -18.39
C LYS A 368 -24.18 -10.62 -18.49
N GLU A 369 -24.92 -9.71 -19.13
CA GLU A 369 -24.60 -8.30 -19.15
C GLU A 369 -25.23 -7.64 -17.91
N VAL A 370 -24.45 -6.90 -17.14
CA VAL A 370 -24.92 -6.17 -15.95
C VAL A 370 -24.63 -4.70 -16.12
N THR A 371 -25.63 -3.86 -15.88
CA THR A 371 -25.45 -2.40 -15.87
C THR A 371 -25.23 -1.96 -14.42
N LEU A 372 -24.04 -1.41 -14.12
CA LEU A 372 -23.74 -0.82 -12.82
C LEU A 372 -23.57 0.69 -13.00
N GLY A 373 -24.51 1.45 -12.44
CA GLY A 373 -24.56 2.90 -12.65
C GLY A 373 -24.81 3.25 -14.12
N LYS A 374 -23.88 3.97 -14.74
CA LYS A 374 -23.97 4.37 -16.16
C LYS A 374 -23.24 3.45 -17.13
N HIS A 375 -22.48 2.49 -16.61
CA HIS A 375 -21.62 1.62 -17.41
C HIS A 375 -22.15 0.19 -17.43
N ARG A 376 -21.90 -0.49 -18.56
CA ARG A 376 -22.26 -1.89 -18.76
C ARG A 376 -21.02 -2.75 -18.55
N TYR A 377 -21.21 -3.92 -17.97
CA TYR A 377 -20.15 -4.84 -17.57
C TYR A 377 -20.55 -6.25 -17.94
N SER A 378 -19.57 -7.13 -18.12
CA SER A 378 -19.84 -8.56 -18.29
C SER A 378 -19.71 -9.25 -16.93
N HIS A 379 -20.72 -10.00 -16.53
CA HIS A 379 -20.75 -10.72 -15.27
C HIS A 379 -20.72 -12.22 -15.54
N ILE A 380 -19.70 -12.89 -15.00
CA ILE A 380 -19.43 -14.30 -15.19
C ILE A 380 -19.47 -14.98 -13.83
N ILE A 381 -20.39 -15.92 -13.64
CA ILE A 381 -20.55 -16.71 -12.43
C ILE A 381 -19.96 -18.10 -12.67
N ILE A 382 -18.94 -18.45 -11.88
CA ILE A 382 -18.27 -19.74 -11.91
C ILE A 382 -18.22 -20.20 -10.46
N ARG A 383 -18.73 -21.41 -10.18
CA ARG A 383 -18.48 -22.10 -8.91
C ARG A 383 -17.12 -22.78 -9.00
N SER A 384 -16.09 -22.08 -8.55
CA SER A 384 -14.76 -22.64 -8.33
C SER A 384 -13.99 -21.81 -7.28
N GLY A 385 -13.68 -22.45 -6.15
CA GLY A 385 -12.56 -22.11 -5.26
C GLY A 385 -12.65 -20.82 -4.42
N PRO A 386 -11.61 -20.56 -3.59
CA PRO A 386 -11.47 -19.31 -2.86
C PRO A 386 -11.25 -18.11 -3.82
N GLY A 387 -11.73 -16.92 -3.44
CA GLY A 387 -11.66 -15.72 -4.29
C GLY A 387 -12.89 -15.48 -5.16
N GLU A 388 -13.94 -16.30 -4.99
CA GLU A 388 -15.29 -16.07 -5.51
C GLU A 388 -15.89 -14.82 -4.86
N GLY A 389 -15.99 -13.74 -5.64
CA GLY A 389 -16.55 -12.49 -5.17
C GLY A 389 -15.90 -11.30 -5.84
N HIS A 390 -16.71 -10.41 -6.40
CA HIS A 390 -16.25 -9.17 -7.00
C HIS A 390 -16.84 -8.00 -6.21
N LEU A 391 -15.97 -7.13 -5.69
CA LEU A 391 -16.40 -5.99 -4.89
C LEU A 391 -16.87 -4.85 -5.80
N VAL A 392 -18.14 -4.47 -5.70
CA VAL A 392 -18.67 -3.32 -6.43
C VAL A 392 -18.72 -2.12 -5.50
N LEU A 393 -17.89 -1.11 -5.78
CA LEU A 393 -17.80 0.13 -5.03
C LEU A 393 -18.64 1.23 -5.69
N CYS A 394 -19.77 1.56 -5.08
CA CYS A 394 -20.70 2.57 -5.56
C CYS A 394 -20.37 3.94 -4.97
N ALA A 395 -20.38 4.99 -5.79
CA ALA A 395 -20.41 6.36 -5.28
C ALA A 395 -21.04 7.34 -6.29
N PRO A 396 -21.54 8.51 -5.84
CA PRO A 396 -22.25 9.44 -6.72
C PRO A 396 -21.37 10.07 -7.82
N SER A 397 -20.05 10.08 -7.66
CA SER A 397 -19.10 10.65 -8.62
C SER A 397 -17.85 9.77 -8.76
N GLU A 398 -17.19 9.85 -9.92
CA GLU A 398 -15.94 9.13 -10.19
C GLU A 398 -14.85 9.46 -9.15
N ALA A 399 -14.75 10.73 -8.75
CA ALA A 399 -13.80 11.16 -7.72
C ALA A 399 -14.03 10.46 -6.37
N MET A 400 -15.29 10.33 -5.95
CA MET A 400 -15.64 9.64 -4.71
C MET A 400 -15.42 8.13 -4.81
N CYS A 401 -15.71 7.51 -5.95
CA CYS A 401 -15.41 6.08 -6.18
C CYS A 401 -13.91 5.81 -5.99
N ARG A 402 -13.06 6.64 -6.61
CA ARG A 402 -11.60 6.52 -6.49
C ARG A 402 -11.12 6.65 -5.05
N VAL A 403 -11.65 7.61 -4.28
CA VAL A 403 -11.30 7.81 -2.87
C VAL A 403 -11.76 6.62 -2.02
N LEU A 404 -12.95 6.10 -2.29
CA LEU A 404 -13.48 4.92 -1.60
C LEU A 404 -12.63 3.67 -1.90
N SER A 405 -12.24 3.48 -3.16
CA SER A 405 -11.35 2.40 -3.61
C SER A 405 -9.98 2.47 -2.93
N GLN A 406 -9.36 3.66 -2.89
CA GLN A 406 -8.10 3.87 -2.17
C GLN A 406 -8.23 3.60 -0.66
N ALA A 407 -9.34 4.03 -0.03
CA ALA A 407 -9.59 3.79 1.38
C ALA A 407 -9.82 2.30 1.68
N ALA A 408 -10.51 1.57 0.80
CA ALA A 408 -10.70 0.13 0.93
C ALA A 408 -9.37 -0.63 0.83
N LEU A 409 -8.51 -0.28 -0.13
CA LEU A 409 -7.18 -0.86 -0.26
C LEU A 409 -6.29 -0.57 0.95
N GLY A 410 -6.34 0.64 1.49
CA GLY A 410 -5.62 1.01 2.71
C GLY A 410 -6.06 0.20 3.93
N ALA A 411 -7.37 0.00 4.10
CA ALA A 411 -7.91 -0.87 5.14
C ALA A 411 -7.43 -2.33 5.01
N ILE A 412 -7.40 -2.88 3.79
CA ILE A 412 -6.89 -4.24 3.54
C ILE A 412 -5.41 -4.35 3.94
N ARG A 413 -4.60 -3.33 3.65
CA ARG A 413 -3.19 -3.28 4.09
C ARG A 413 -3.08 -3.28 5.62
N CYS A 414 -3.93 -2.54 6.33
CA CYS A 414 -3.94 -2.57 7.79
C CYS A 414 -4.29 -3.96 8.34
N VAL A 415 -5.27 -4.64 7.74
CA VAL A 415 -5.63 -6.02 8.09
C VAL A 415 -4.45 -6.97 7.82
N LYS A 416 -3.79 -6.84 6.67
CA LYS A 416 -2.59 -7.63 6.37
C LYS A 416 -1.51 -7.44 7.44
N VAL A 417 -1.17 -6.20 7.80
CA VAL A 417 -0.13 -5.91 8.81
C VAL A 417 -0.51 -6.48 10.18
N TRP A 418 -1.80 -6.50 10.50
CA TRP A 418 -2.29 -7.16 11.71
C TRP A 418 -2.12 -8.69 11.66
N LEU A 419 -2.36 -9.32 10.51
CA LEU A 419 -2.25 -10.78 10.35
C LEU A 419 -0.82 -11.27 10.07
N ASP A 420 0.07 -10.40 9.58
CA ASP A 420 1.46 -10.71 9.21
C ASP A 420 2.43 -10.75 10.39
N ALA A 421 1.97 -10.49 11.62
CA ALA A 421 2.81 -10.38 12.81
C ALA A 421 3.34 -11.75 13.28
N ASP A 422 4.22 -12.38 12.49
CA ASP A 422 5.14 -13.40 12.96
C ASP A 422 6.23 -12.72 13.84
N ASP A 423 6.62 -13.36 14.94
CA ASP A 423 7.65 -12.96 15.92
C ASP A 423 9.01 -12.55 15.29
N GLY A 424 9.22 -12.89 14.02
CA GLY A 424 10.40 -12.55 13.21
C GLY A 424 10.49 -11.09 12.74
N THR A 425 9.38 -10.35 12.63
CA THR A 425 9.38 -9.02 11.99
C THR A 425 9.93 -7.94 12.93
N ILE A 426 9.64 -8.09 14.23
CA ILE A 426 10.17 -7.23 15.29
C ILE A 426 11.66 -7.52 15.50
N SER A 427 12.08 -8.79 15.43
CA SER A 427 13.49 -9.19 15.58
C SER A 427 14.37 -8.88 14.36
N ARG A 428 13.84 -8.95 13.13
CA ARG A 428 14.59 -8.60 11.90
C ARG A 428 14.86 -7.11 11.74
N SER A 429 14.00 -6.24 12.28
CA SER A 429 14.22 -4.77 12.26
C SER A 429 15.38 -4.30 13.14
N VAL A 430 15.90 -5.17 14.01
CA VAL A 430 17.00 -4.86 14.95
C VAL A 430 18.36 -5.33 14.43
N GLY A 431 18.41 -6.09 13.32
CA GLY A 431 19.64 -6.74 12.84
C GLY A 431 19.98 -6.49 11.37
N SER A 432 20.64 -5.36 11.09
CA SER A 432 21.47 -4.99 9.91
C SER A 432 21.12 -3.56 9.50
N GLU A 433 22.01 -2.57 9.43
CA GLU A 433 23.44 -2.57 9.16
C GLU A 433 24.11 -1.46 9.98
N CYS A 434 25.25 -1.78 10.62
CA CYS A 434 26.42 -0.92 10.87
C CYS A 434 27.19 -1.48 12.06
N ILE A 435 28.37 -2.06 11.81
CA ILE A 435 29.67 -1.68 12.40
C ILE A 435 30.71 -2.56 11.72
N GLY A 436 31.55 -1.91 10.90
CA GLY A 436 32.86 -2.44 10.62
C GLY A 436 33.76 -2.18 11.83
N SER A 437 34.43 -3.21 12.33
CA SER A 437 35.76 -3.07 12.90
C SER A 437 36.44 -4.42 13.06
N LYS A 438 37.54 -4.55 12.30
CA LYS A 438 38.82 -5.18 12.63
C LYS A 438 38.79 -6.60 13.20
N ASP A 439 39.19 -7.56 12.38
CA ASP A 439 40.07 -8.63 12.83
C ASP A 439 41.29 -8.75 11.92
N GLN A 440 42.46 -8.63 12.54
CA GLN A 440 43.75 -8.98 11.98
C GLN A 440 43.92 -10.50 12.15
N SER A 441 44.11 -11.26 11.06
CA SER A 441 45.26 -12.16 10.92
C SER A 441 45.20 -13.03 9.64
N LYS A 442 46.28 -12.90 8.86
CA LYS A 442 47.05 -13.97 8.20
C LYS A 442 46.28 -15.02 7.36
N ASN A 443 46.34 -14.89 6.03
CA ASN A 443 47.29 -15.66 5.18
C ASN A 443 47.01 -15.48 3.67
N ALA A 444 47.96 -14.80 3.01
CA ALA A 444 48.61 -15.05 1.71
C ALA A 444 47.85 -15.55 0.44
N PRO A 445 48.35 -15.20 -0.77
CA PRO A 445 47.55 -14.83 -1.93
C PRO A 445 47.52 -15.89 -3.03
N LEU A 446 46.48 -15.90 -3.87
CA LEU A 446 46.50 -16.57 -5.17
C LEU A 446 46.11 -15.60 -6.29
N LYS A 447 47.04 -15.51 -7.24
CA LYS A 447 47.09 -14.67 -8.44
C LYS A 447 45.98 -15.03 -9.43
N VAL A 448 45.42 -14.01 -10.11
CA VAL A 448 45.00 -14.12 -11.51
C VAL A 448 45.34 -12.81 -12.22
N GLU A 449 46.06 -12.92 -13.33
CA GLU A 449 46.52 -11.84 -14.20
C GLU A 449 45.44 -11.29 -15.15
N PRO A 450 45.64 -10.12 -15.78
CA PRO A 450 44.63 -9.42 -16.56
C PRO A 450 44.74 -9.73 -18.07
N SER A 451 43.60 -9.88 -18.75
CA SER A 451 43.56 -9.72 -20.21
C SER A 451 42.24 -9.14 -20.72
N GLU A 452 42.40 -7.98 -21.36
CA GLU A 452 41.85 -7.56 -22.65
C GLU A 452 40.32 -7.38 -22.84
N ILE A 453 39.98 -6.09 -22.80
CA ILE A 453 39.03 -5.32 -23.61
C ILE A 453 38.51 -6.03 -24.89
N SER A 454 37.19 -6.15 -25.02
CA SER A 454 36.51 -5.82 -26.28
C SER A 454 35.10 -5.29 -26.01
N CYS A 455 34.75 -4.25 -26.76
CA CYS A 455 33.57 -3.41 -26.65
C CYS A 455 32.56 -3.84 -27.71
N MET A 456 31.30 -4.14 -27.38
CA MET A 456 30.15 -3.98 -28.31
C MET A 456 28.80 -3.85 -27.57
N LYS A 457 28.18 -2.69 -27.83
CA LYS A 457 26.77 -2.40 -28.18
C LYS A 457 25.65 -2.58 -27.12
N HIS A 458 24.97 -1.45 -26.93
CA HIS A 458 23.81 -1.18 -26.09
C HIS A 458 22.54 -1.91 -26.58
N GLU A 459 21.92 -2.68 -25.71
CA GLU A 459 20.48 -2.94 -25.70
C GLU A 459 19.88 -2.42 -24.39
N GLN A 460 18.74 -1.74 -24.52
CA GLN A 460 18.01 -1.06 -23.46
C GLN A 460 17.40 -2.07 -22.49
N SER A 461 17.86 -2.06 -21.23
CA SER A 461 17.28 -2.86 -20.14
C SER A 461 16.33 -2.05 -19.26
N LYS A 462 15.17 -2.67 -19.01
CA LYS A 462 14.06 -2.31 -18.12
C LYS A 462 14.53 -2.00 -16.69
N PRO A 463 13.76 -1.23 -15.89
CA PRO A 463 14.16 -0.88 -14.52
C PRO A 463 14.23 -2.14 -13.65
N SER A 464 15.40 -2.35 -13.08
CA SER A 464 15.73 -3.46 -12.19
C SER A 464 14.90 -3.39 -10.90
N LYS A 465 14.10 -4.43 -10.68
CA LYS A 465 13.54 -4.81 -9.37
C LYS A 465 14.69 -4.87 -8.36
N LEU A 466 14.58 -4.12 -7.26
CA LEU A 466 15.41 -4.34 -6.07
C LEU A 466 15.02 -5.72 -5.49
N HIS A 467 15.79 -6.73 -5.86
CA HIS A 467 15.81 -8.01 -5.16
C HIS A 467 16.49 -7.79 -3.80
N LEU A 468 15.71 -7.75 -2.72
CA LEU A 468 16.24 -8.08 -1.39
C LEU A 468 16.56 -9.58 -1.40
N SER A 469 17.84 -9.89 -1.57
CA SER A 469 18.38 -11.25 -1.52
C SER A 469 18.14 -11.85 -0.13
N GLN A 470 17.28 -12.87 -0.07
CA GLN A 470 17.23 -13.82 1.03
C GLN A 470 18.45 -14.75 0.93
N SER A 471 19.45 -14.56 1.78
CA SER A 471 20.39 -15.65 2.09
C SER A 471 21.08 -15.46 3.45
N VAL A 472 20.98 -16.52 4.25
CA VAL A 472 21.83 -16.94 5.39
C VAL A 472 21.77 -16.12 6.69
N CYS A 473 21.19 -16.73 7.74
CA CYS A 473 21.91 -17.16 8.96
C CYS A 473 20.94 -17.79 9.97
N ASN A 474 20.96 -19.13 10.07
CA ASN A 474 20.50 -19.86 11.24
C ASN A 474 21.56 -19.73 12.34
N ALA A 475 21.20 -19.13 13.48
CA ALA A 475 21.95 -19.27 14.72
C ALA A 475 21.01 -19.24 15.93
N ASN A 476 20.76 -20.43 16.46
CA ASN A 476 20.51 -20.79 17.85
C ASN A 476 19.66 -19.84 18.73
N ILE A 477 18.35 -20.10 18.75
CA ILE A 477 17.60 -20.11 20.01
C ILE A 477 17.06 -21.54 20.19
N ALA A 478 17.81 -22.33 20.96
CA ALA A 478 17.37 -23.64 21.41
C ALA A 478 16.37 -23.45 22.55
N GLY A 479 15.17 -24.04 22.41
CA GLY A 479 14.29 -24.33 23.54
C GLY A 479 12.84 -23.92 23.39
N CYS A 480 12.10 -24.53 22.45
CA CYS A 480 10.87 -25.30 22.72
C CYS A 480 10.22 -25.66 21.37
N GLY A 481 10.42 -26.90 20.93
CA GLY A 481 9.62 -27.47 19.85
C GLY A 481 8.20 -27.70 20.36
N LYS A 482 7.31 -26.75 20.06
CA LYS A 482 5.87 -26.96 19.94
C LYS A 482 5.48 -26.28 18.63
N GLU A 483 4.69 -26.95 17.81
CA GLU A 483 4.02 -26.35 16.66
C GLU A 483 3.45 -25.01 17.12
N THR A 484 4.03 -23.91 16.62
CA THR A 484 3.65 -22.56 17.02
C THR A 484 2.19 -22.37 16.63
N GLU A 485 1.31 -22.30 17.63
CA GLU A 485 -0.06 -21.85 17.43
C GLU A 485 -0.03 -20.54 16.63
N VAL A 486 -0.65 -20.54 15.45
CA VAL A 486 -0.74 -19.33 14.63
C VAL A 486 -1.55 -18.31 15.41
N GLN A 487 -0.91 -17.21 15.83
CA GLN A 487 -1.55 -16.11 16.54
C GLN A 487 -1.76 -14.92 15.61
N THR A 488 -2.75 -14.10 15.92
CA THR A 488 -2.90 -12.79 15.28
C THR A 488 -1.89 -11.79 15.85
N GLY A 489 -1.64 -10.70 15.13
CA GLY A 489 -0.86 -9.60 15.67
C GLY A 489 -1.56 -8.88 16.81
N TYR A 490 -0.77 -8.10 17.55
CA TYR A 490 -1.25 -7.32 18.68
C TYR A 490 -2.03 -6.07 18.22
N LEU A 491 -3.21 -5.87 18.80
CA LEU A 491 -3.99 -4.64 18.68
C LEU A 491 -3.86 -3.83 19.96
N ILE A 492 -3.69 -2.52 19.80
CA ILE A 492 -3.67 -1.55 20.89
C ILE A 492 -4.83 -0.57 20.74
N SER A 493 -5.24 0.05 21.85
CA SER A 493 -6.18 1.17 21.81
C SER A 493 -5.67 2.30 20.92
N GLY A 494 -6.54 2.80 20.04
CA GLY A 494 -6.21 3.97 19.21
C GLY A 494 -6.30 5.29 19.98
N GLY A 495 -6.50 6.40 19.27
CA GLY A 495 -6.79 7.69 19.90
C GLY A 495 -5.60 8.29 20.68
N GLY A 496 -4.37 7.92 20.32
CA GLY A 496 -3.17 8.41 20.99
C GLY A 496 -2.77 7.65 22.26
N ALA A 497 -3.43 6.54 22.59
CA ALA A 497 -3.14 5.78 23.81
C ALA A 497 -1.71 5.22 23.81
N ALA A 498 -1.23 4.72 22.67
CA ALA A 498 0.13 4.23 22.50
C ALA A 498 1.19 5.32 22.81
N GLU A 499 0.96 6.55 22.34
CA GLU A 499 1.83 7.70 22.61
C GLU A 499 1.86 8.07 24.10
N PHE A 500 0.73 8.01 24.80
CA PHE A 500 0.69 8.24 26.24
C PHE A 500 1.46 7.17 27.01
N ILE A 501 1.28 5.89 26.64
CA ILE A 501 2.00 4.78 27.26
C ILE A 501 3.51 4.93 27.04
N ALA A 502 3.94 5.16 25.80
CA ALA A 502 5.36 5.34 25.48
C ALA A 502 5.96 6.53 26.22
N ARG A 503 5.26 7.68 26.27
CA ARG A 503 5.71 8.85 27.03
C ARG A 503 5.87 8.54 28.51
N ASN A 504 4.92 7.84 29.13
CA ASN A 504 4.99 7.52 30.55
C ASN A 504 6.19 6.62 30.85
N VAL A 505 6.42 5.59 30.04
CA VAL A 505 7.58 4.69 30.16
C VAL A 505 8.90 5.47 30.00
N LEU A 506 8.99 6.32 28.99
CA LEU A 506 10.19 7.14 28.76
C LEU A 506 10.43 8.12 29.91
N THR A 507 9.37 8.76 30.42
CA THR A 507 9.47 9.71 31.54
C THR A 507 9.95 9.04 32.82
N GLN A 508 9.48 7.82 33.10
CA GLN A 508 9.96 7.01 34.22
C GLN A 508 11.43 6.58 34.04
N SER A 509 11.88 6.44 32.79
CA SER A 509 13.25 6.05 32.47
C SER A 509 14.25 7.22 32.45
N LEU A 510 13.80 8.47 32.33
CA LEU A 510 14.64 9.67 32.29
C LEU A 510 15.69 9.76 33.42
N PRO A 511 15.38 9.44 34.70
CA PRO A 511 16.34 9.51 35.78
C PRO A 511 17.59 8.64 35.58
N ALA A 512 17.47 7.53 34.82
CA ALA A 512 18.58 6.62 34.56
C ALA A 512 19.64 7.19 33.59
N TYR A 513 19.30 8.26 32.85
CA TYR A 513 20.17 8.88 31.85
C TYR A 513 20.67 10.26 32.25
N LYS A 514 20.47 10.68 33.50
CA LYS A 514 20.87 12.03 33.97
C LYS A 514 22.34 12.35 33.76
N ASP A 515 23.21 11.33 33.77
CA ASP A 515 24.65 11.49 33.62
C ASP A 515 25.08 11.66 32.15
N ASP A 516 24.26 11.22 31.18
CA ASP A 516 24.48 11.42 29.75
C ASP A 516 23.53 12.51 29.24
N TYR A 517 24.05 13.73 29.13
CA TYR A 517 23.27 14.89 28.68
C TYR A 517 22.58 14.67 27.33
N PHE A 518 23.28 14.11 26.33
CA PHE A 518 22.71 13.95 24.99
C PHE A 518 21.65 12.86 24.96
N GLN A 519 21.86 11.77 25.69
CA GLN A 519 20.84 10.73 25.82
C GLN A 519 19.61 11.23 26.58
N TYR A 520 19.80 11.97 27.69
CA TYR A 520 18.72 12.60 28.44
C TYR A 520 17.92 13.58 27.58
N ALA A 521 18.61 14.50 26.88
CA ALA A 521 17.98 15.48 26.01
C ALA A 521 17.19 14.80 24.88
N THR A 522 17.76 13.77 24.25
CA THR A 522 17.10 13.00 23.18
C THR A 522 15.83 12.30 23.66
N ILE A 523 15.87 11.65 24.83
CA ILE A 523 14.68 11.02 25.41
C ILE A 523 13.62 12.08 25.74
N ASN A 524 14.03 13.23 26.28
CA ASN A 524 13.12 14.33 26.60
C ASN A 524 12.46 14.92 25.35
N ILE A 525 13.22 15.11 24.27
CA ILE A 525 12.73 15.51 22.95
C ILE A 525 11.65 14.54 22.46
N ILE A 526 11.91 13.23 22.52
CA ILE A 526 10.95 12.21 22.07
C ILE A 526 9.70 12.21 22.98
N CYS A 527 9.86 12.31 24.30
CA CYS A 527 8.75 12.44 25.24
C CYS A 527 7.80 13.59 24.87
N ASN A 528 8.35 14.74 24.49
CA ASN A 528 7.58 15.91 24.10
C ASN A 528 6.95 15.74 22.72
N ALA A 529 7.71 15.20 21.77
CA ALA A 529 7.23 14.97 20.40
C ALA A 529 6.09 13.96 20.34
N LEU A 530 6.09 12.90 21.17
CA LEU A 530 5.02 11.89 21.21
C LEU A 530 3.63 12.51 21.50
N LEU A 531 3.57 13.62 22.24
CA LEU A 531 2.30 14.30 22.49
C LEU A 531 1.70 15.00 21.27
N CYS A 532 2.43 15.12 20.15
CA CYS A 532 1.93 15.79 18.96
C CYS A 532 0.68 15.10 18.39
N ILE A 533 0.62 13.76 18.45
CA ILE A 533 -0.49 12.98 17.92
C ILE A 533 -1.74 13.15 18.79
N PRO A 534 -1.74 12.85 20.11
CA PRO A 534 -2.89 13.13 20.97
C PRO A 534 -3.32 14.59 20.94
N ARG A 535 -2.36 15.53 20.86
CA ARG A 535 -2.65 16.97 20.75
C ARG A 535 -3.40 17.28 19.46
N THR A 536 -2.99 16.71 18.33
CA THR A 536 -3.66 16.94 17.04
C THR A 536 -5.08 16.35 17.05
N ILE A 537 -5.26 15.16 17.63
CA ILE A 537 -6.60 14.56 17.81
C ILE A 537 -7.49 15.47 18.63
N TYR A 538 -6.98 15.99 19.76
CA TYR A 538 -7.71 16.91 20.61
C TYR A 538 -8.10 18.20 19.88
N HIS A 539 -7.16 18.83 19.15
CA HIS A 539 -7.42 20.08 18.43
C HIS A 539 -8.44 19.92 17.30
N ASN A 540 -8.50 18.75 16.68
CA ASN A 540 -9.46 18.44 15.62
C ASN A 540 -10.80 17.90 16.18
N SER A 541 -10.90 17.67 17.50
CA SER A 541 -12.16 17.27 18.15
C SER A 541 -13.10 18.46 18.38
N PHE A 542 -14.37 18.17 18.71
CA PHE A 542 -15.34 19.23 19.03
C PHE A 542 -14.98 19.99 20.33
N ALA A 543 -14.23 19.40 21.25
CA ALA A 543 -13.80 20.06 22.49
C ALA A 543 -12.95 21.32 22.23
N ALA A 544 -12.11 21.32 21.19
CA ALA A 544 -11.21 22.43 20.91
C ALA A 544 -11.94 23.70 20.45
N GLN A 545 -13.19 23.60 20.00
CA GLN A 545 -14.02 24.76 19.65
C GLN A 545 -14.40 25.60 20.88
N SER A 546 -14.17 25.09 22.09
CA SER A 546 -14.34 25.83 23.36
C SER A 546 -13.17 26.77 23.75
N LYS A 547 -12.17 26.95 22.87
CA LYS A 547 -11.12 28.00 22.91
C LYS A 547 -10.16 28.05 24.12
N ASP A 548 -10.04 27.03 24.96
CA ASP A 548 -9.09 27.08 26.08
C ASP A 548 -8.01 26.00 26.02
N ASN A 549 -6.77 26.34 25.66
CA ASN A 549 -5.62 25.41 25.65
C ASN A 549 -5.32 24.79 27.03
N ARG A 550 -5.82 25.37 28.12
CA ARG A 550 -5.72 24.83 29.49
C ARG A 550 -6.44 23.48 29.64
N SER A 551 -7.34 23.15 28.72
CA SER A 551 -8.06 21.88 28.69
C SER A 551 -7.18 20.69 28.33
N PHE A 552 -6.19 20.83 27.43
CA PHE A 552 -5.41 19.68 26.98
C PHE A 552 -4.47 19.15 28.06
N ILE A 553 -3.88 20.03 28.88
CA ILE A 553 -3.07 19.63 30.04
C ILE A 553 -3.92 18.83 31.04
N LYS A 554 -5.18 19.23 31.24
CA LYS A 554 -6.14 18.48 32.05
C LYS A 554 -6.38 17.08 31.47
N ILE A 555 -6.53 16.96 30.15
CA ILE A 555 -6.66 15.65 29.48
C ILE A 555 -5.42 14.78 29.68
N ILE A 556 -4.21 15.34 29.57
CA ILE A 556 -2.97 14.58 29.84
C ILE A 556 -3.01 14.01 31.26
N TYR A 557 -3.30 14.85 32.26
CA TYR A 557 -3.40 14.43 33.66
C TYR A 557 -4.48 13.37 33.87
N ASP A 558 -5.65 13.57 33.26
CA ASP A 558 -6.80 12.68 33.34
C ASP A 558 -6.54 11.30 32.70
N VAL A 559 -5.76 11.24 31.62
CA VAL A 559 -5.31 9.98 31.01
C VAL A 559 -4.24 9.31 31.89
N GLN A 560 -3.24 10.06 32.34
CA GLN A 560 -2.16 9.53 33.18
C GLN A 560 -2.68 8.93 34.48
N ARG A 561 -3.53 9.67 35.20
CA ARG A 561 -4.15 9.22 36.45
C ARG A 561 -4.94 7.93 36.27
N ARG A 562 -5.64 7.76 35.15
CA ARG A 562 -6.45 6.56 34.86
C ARG A 562 -5.60 5.37 34.42
N CYS A 563 -4.51 5.62 33.69
CA CYS A 563 -3.53 4.59 33.36
C CYS A 563 -2.77 4.06 34.59
N GLU A 564 -2.61 4.88 35.63
CA GLU A 564 -1.96 4.51 36.90
C GLU A 564 -2.89 3.79 37.88
N SER A 565 -4.21 3.98 37.78
CA SER A 565 -5.20 3.32 38.63
C SER A 565 -5.46 1.86 38.23
N GLN A 566 -4.45 1.00 38.40
CA GLN A 566 -4.48 -0.48 38.47
C GLN A 566 -5.20 -1.30 37.35
N THR A 567 -5.78 -0.69 36.31
CA THR A 567 -6.38 -1.43 35.19
C THR A 567 -5.35 -1.67 34.08
N SER A 568 -5.45 -2.81 33.37
CA SER A 568 -4.65 -3.09 32.15
C SER A 568 -5.08 -2.23 30.94
N GLU A 569 -5.87 -1.19 31.18
CA GLU A 569 -6.53 -0.40 30.14
C GLU A 569 -5.58 0.65 29.56
N ALA A 570 -5.55 0.73 28.23
CA ALA A 570 -4.89 1.78 27.48
C ALA A 570 -5.89 2.92 27.21
N TRP A 571 -5.80 4.00 27.98
CA TRP A 571 -6.67 5.18 27.81
C TRP A 571 -6.12 6.10 26.72
N GLY A 572 -7.03 6.64 25.90
CA GLY A 572 -6.73 7.58 24.82
C GLY A 572 -7.72 8.74 24.80
N ILE A 573 -7.74 9.49 23.70
CA ILE A 573 -8.64 10.62 23.47
C ILE A 573 -9.67 10.24 22.41
N ASP A 574 -10.95 10.45 22.72
CA ASP A 574 -12.01 10.30 21.73
C ASP A 574 -11.92 11.46 20.72
N GLY A 575 -11.64 11.15 19.47
CA GLY A 575 -11.47 12.16 18.42
C GLY A 575 -12.73 12.97 18.10
N LYS A 576 -13.92 12.56 18.55
CA LYS A 576 -15.15 13.35 18.42
C LYS A 576 -15.29 14.31 19.59
N THR A 577 -15.33 13.76 20.80
CA THR A 577 -15.65 14.53 22.02
C THR A 577 -14.46 15.26 22.61
N GLY A 578 -13.23 14.80 22.38
CA GLY A 578 -12.01 15.33 22.98
C GLY A 578 -11.77 14.87 24.42
N GLU A 579 -12.59 13.95 24.94
CA GLU A 579 -12.50 13.45 26.31
C GLU A 579 -11.60 12.20 26.41
N ALA A 580 -11.05 11.98 27.61
CA ALA A 580 -10.31 10.76 27.92
C ALA A 580 -11.27 9.56 27.99
N CYS A 581 -11.01 8.51 27.21
CA CYS A 581 -11.86 7.32 27.15
C CYS A 581 -11.04 6.05 26.89
N TYR A 582 -11.55 4.91 27.35
CA TYR A 582 -11.00 3.60 27.00
C TYR A 582 -11.47 3.18 25.59
N MET A 583 -10.53 3.18 24.63
CA MET A 583 -10.85 3.13 23.20
C MET A 583 -11.35 1.74 22.73
N PHE A 584 -10.95 0.66 23.40
CA PHE A 584 -11.47 -0.68 23.09
C PHE A 584 -12.99 -0.76 23.25
N ASN A 585 -13.57 -0.11 24.27
CA ASN A 585 -15.04 -0.05 24.45
C ASN A 585 -15.75 0.71 23.33
N ARG A 586 -15.02 1.54 22.58
CA ARG A 586 -15.52 2.30 21.43
C ARG A 586 -15.23 1.58 20.10
N GLY A 587 -14.59 0.41 20.13
CA GLY A 587 -14.16 -0.32 18.93
C GLY A 587 -13.04 0.40 18.15
N VAL A 588 -12.29 1.30 18.80
CA VAL A 588 -11.20 2.06 18.17
C VAL A 588 -9.86 1.40 18.47
N VAL A 589 -9.29 0.76 17.44
CA VAL A 589 -8.08 -0.08 17.57
C VAL A 589 -7.04 0.25 16.51
N GLU A 590 -5.76 0.12 16.88
CA GLU A 590 -4.60 0.30 16.00
C GLU A 590 -3.71 -0.96 16.05
N VAL A 591 -2.99 -1.24 14.96
CA VAL A 591 -2.06 -2.37 14.90
C VAL A 591 -0.75 -2.00 15.59
N LEU A 592 -0.34 -2.75 16.61
CA LEU A 592 0.88 -2.48 17.38
C LEU A 592 2.13 -2.48 16.49
N THR A 593 2.26 -3.47 15.60
CA THR A 593 3.41 -3.57 14.69
C THR A 593 3.51 -2.35 13.79
N GLY A 594 2.38 -1.87 13.24
CA GLY A 594 2.35 -0.65 12.44
C GLY A 594 2.81 0.58 13.23
N LYS A 595 2.42 0.67 14.51
CA LYS A 595 2.82 1.76 15.42
C LYS A 595 4.30 1.72 15.79
N TYR A 596 4.82 0.53 16.09
CA TYR A 596 6.23 0.34 16.41
C TYR A 596 7.10 0.71 15.21
N LEU A 597 6.77 0.18 14.02
CA LEU A 597 7.47 0.50 12.78
C LEU A 597 7.41 1.99 12.44
N LEU A 598 6.30 2.67 12.73
CA LEU A 598 6.18 4.12 12.56
C LEU A 598 7.28 4.85 13.35
N TRP A 599 7.46 4.54 14.64
CA TRP A 599 8.46 5.22 15.45
C TRP A 599 9.89 4.92 15.01
N CYS A 600 10.20 3.65 14.68
CA CYS A 600 11.50 3.29 14.14
C CYS A 600 11.80 4.07 12.84
N ASN A 601 10.88 4.03 11.86
CA ASN A 601 11.11 4.66 10.57
C ASN A 601 11.18 6.18 10.66
N VAL A 602 10.41 6.82 11.56
CA VAL A 602 10.51 8.27 11.81
C VAL A 602 11.90 8.60 12.32
N ILE A 603 12.39 7.91 13.36
CA ILE A 603 13.68 8.20 13.96
C ILE A 603 14.82 7.90 12.98
N GLU A 604 14.76 6.78 12.25
CA GLU A 604 15.74 6.42 11.20
C GLU A 604 15.78 7.45 10.08
N THR A 605 14.62 7.91 9.62
CA THR A 605 14.55 8.96 8.58
C THR A 605 15.16 10.27 9.09
N LEU A 606 14.97 10.62 10.37
CA LEU A 606 15.61 11.79 10.97
C LEU A 606 17.12 11.60 11.13
N ILE A 607 17.58 10.42 11.51
CA ILE A 607 19.01 10.08 11.57
C ILE A 607 19.64 10.24 10.18
N GLU A 608 19.00 9.72 9.13
CA GLU A 608 19.48 9.88 7.75
C GLU A 608 19.54 11.36 7.37
N LEU A 609 18.47 12.11 7.62
CA LEU A 609 18.39 13.54 7.30
C LEU A 609 19.45 14.38 8.03
N LEU A 610 19.70 14.11 9.32
CA LEU A 610 20.69 14.81 10.13
C LEU A 610 22.14 14.45 9.76
N ASN A 611 22.35 13.31 9.10
CA ASN A 611 23.66 12.91 8.56
C ASN A 611 23.90 13.43 7.13
N MET A 612 22.92 14.06 6.48
CA MET A 612 23.12 14.67 5.17
C MET A 612 23.76 16.04 5.33
N ASP A 613 24.92 16.24 4.69
CA ASP A 613 25.60 17.54 4.67
C ASP A 613 25.26 18.38 3.42
N ILE A 614 25.26 17.74 2.23
CA ILE A 614 25.14 18.42 0.94
C ILE A 614 24.25 17.61 -0.01
N ILE A 615 23.37 18.31 -0.73
CA ILE A 615 22.59 17.74 -1.84
C ILE A 615 23.13 18.28 -3.15
N ILE A 616 23.40 17.38 -4.10
CA ILE A 616 23.85 17.70 -5.45
C ILE A 616 22.71 17.37 -6.43
N PRO A 617 21.92 18.37 -6.88
CA PRO A 617 20.93 18.18 -7.92
C PRO A 617 21.62 17.97 -9.26
N VAL A 618 21.37 16.83 -9.89
CA VAL A 618 21.80 16.56 -11.27
C VAL A 618 20.67 16.97 -12.19
N GLN A 619 20.85 18.05 -12.97
CA GLN A 619 19.93 18.35 -14.07
C GLN A 619 20.10 17.28 -15.14
N ARG A 620 18.98 16.71 -15.62
CA ARG A 620 19.01 15.90 -16.83
C ARG A 620 19.48 16.81 -17.97
N ILE A 621 20.64 16.49 -18.53
CA ILE A 621 21.03 17.02 -19.84
C ILE A 621 20.04 16.39 -20.81
N LEU A 622 19.02 17.15 -21.22
CA LEU A 622 18.30 16.83 -22.43
C LEU A 622 19.36 16.94 -23.53
N LYS A 623 19.74 15.80 -24.12
CA LYS A 623 20.40 15.85 -25.43
C LYS A 623 19.33 16.43 -26.34
N ASP A 624 19.50 17.69 -26.72
CA ASP A 624 18.77 18.25 -27.84
C ASP A 624 18.91 17.26 -28.98
N ALA A 625 17.77 16.78 -29.49
CA ALA A 625 17.75 16.08 -30.76
C ALA A 625 18.31 17.09 -31.76
N GLU A 626 19.53 16.82 -32.24
CA GLU A 626 20.10 17.53 -33.36
C GLU A 626 19.07 17.51 -34.48
N SER A 627 18.72 18.71 -34.92
CA SER A 627 17.99 18.99 -36.14
C SER A 627 18.82 18.45 -37.32
N GLU A 628 18.57 17.21 -37.72
CA GLU A 628 18.82 16.75 -39.08
C GLU A 628 17.50 16.91 -39.85
N ASP A 629 17.26 18.11 -40.36
CA ASP A 629 16.39 18.36 -41.51
C ASP A 629 16.84 19.69 -42.14
N GLU A 630 17.02 19.65 -43.47
CA GLU A 630 17.24 20.76 -44.42
C GLU A 630 18.69 21.24 -44.66
N ASP A 631 19.45 20.46 -45.42
CA ASP A 631 20.27 21.00 -46.53
C ASP A 631 19.70 20.42 -47.84
N ASP A 632 18.80 21.17 -48.47
CA ASP A 632 18.49 21.08 -49.90
C ASP A 632 19.56 21.91 -50.64
N ASP A 633 20.42 21.26 -51.42
CA ASP A 633 21.04 21.78 -52.66
C ASP A 633 21.47 20.61 -53.57
#